data_AF-A9KI35-F1
#
_entry.id   AF-A9KI35-F1
#
_cell.length_a   1.000
_cell.length_b   1.000
_cell.length_c   1.000
_cell.angle_alpha   90.00
_cell.angle_beta   90.00
_cell.angle_gamma   90.00
#
_symmetry.space_group_name_H-M   'P 1'
#
loop_
_entity.id
_entity.type
_entity.pdbx_description
1 polymer ?
#
loop_
_entity_poly.entity_id
_entity_poly.type
_entity_poly.pdbx_seq_one_letter_code
_entity_poly.pdbx_strand_id
1 'polypeptide(L)'
;MQTIIRQIKGRIILDNANHCHIYNCEVYDVGMEGIHLRDNSSSNIVDMCTITDTGKVNTGYSGANYADSFIDVKGNNAIIRNNTCNRNNNSNIVDAFQGSEQLSGWGKNNDFYSNTVNLDQSSGYVLKITGNTTAKASNNTRIPAGNMYSGNITQY
;
A
#
# COMPACT_ATOMS: atom_id res chain seq x y z
N MET A 1 -4.03 29.03 3.41
CA MET A 1 -3.43 28.32 4.56
C MET A 1 -4.05 26.92 4.57
N GLN A 2 -3.38 25.93 3.97
CA GLN A 2 -3.85 24.54 4.00
C GLN A 2 -3.20 23.89 5.21
N THR A 3 -4.00 23.40 6.16
CA THR A 3 -3.48 22.60 7.27
C THR A 3 -3.02 21.27 6.70
N ILE A 4 -1.71 21.09 6.56
CA ILE A 4 -1.11 19.80 6.16
C ILE A 4 -0.99 18.98 7.45
N ILE A 5 -1.84 17.97 7.62
CA ILE A 5 -1.68 16.97 8.68
C ILE A 5 -0.52 16.07 8.26
N ARG A 6 0.66 16.33 8.83
CA ARG A 6 1.89 15.58 8.51
C ARG A 6 2.05 14.31 9.33
N GLN A 7 1.41 14.22 10.49
CA GLN A 7 1.53 13.09 11.41
C GLN A 7 0.14 12.51 11.62
N ILE A 8 -0.06 11.27 11.18
CA ILE A 8 -1.36 10.60 11.24
C ILE A 8 -1.20 9.37 12.11
N LYS A 9 -1.67 9.51 13.35
CA LYS A 9 -1.83 8.42 14.31
C LYS A 9 -3.16 7.73 14.03
N GLY A 10 -3.14 6.75 13.13
CA GLY A 10 -4.34 6.05 12.65
C GLY A 10 -4.30 5.75 11.15
N ARG A 11 -5.24 4.92 10.68
CA ARG A 11 -5.32 4.54 9.26
C ARG A 11 -5.90 5.66 8.39
N ILE A 12 -5.40 5.79 7.17
CA ILE A 12 -6.04 6.57 6.12
C ILE A 12 -6.85 5.64 5.23
N ILE A 13 -8.13 5.96 5.01
CA ILE A 13 -8.98 5.23 4.08
C ILE A 13 -9.57 6.19 3.07
N LEU A 14 -9.41 5.87 1.80
CA LEU A 14 -10.19 6.46 0.71
C LEU A 14 -11.25 5.44 0.29
N ASP A 15 -12.50 5.81 0.49
CA ASP A 15 -13.69 4.98 0.25
C ASP A 15 -14.72 5.84 -0.48
N ASN A 16 -15.10 5.42 -1.69
CA ASN A 16 -15.87 6.23 -2.63
C ASN A 16 -15.26 7.63 -2.88
N ALA A 17 -13.93 7.71 -2.91
CA ALA A 17 -13.18 8.97 -3.01
C ALA A 17 -12.31 9.00 -4.27
N ASN A 18 -12.34 10.11 -4.99
CA ASN A 18 -11.64 10.26 -6.27
C ASN A 18 -10.74 11.49 -6.28
N HIS A 19 -9.63 11.42 -7.01
CA HIS A 19 -8.70 12.54 -7.20
C HIS A 19 -8.13 13.13 -5.91
N CYS A 20 -8.06 12.33 -4.84
CA CYS A 20 -7.39 12.74 -3.61
C CYS A 20 -5.88 12.58 -3.74
N HIS A 21 -5.14 13.45 -3.06
CA HIS A 21 -3.69 13.39 -2.98
C HIS A 21 -3.27 13.34 -1.51
N ILE A 22 -2.83 12.15 -1.08
CA ILE A 22 -2.18 11.95 0.22
C ILE A 22 -0.70 12.24 -0.01
N TYR A 23 -0.25 13.38 0.50
CA TYR A 23 1.07 13.93 0.18
C TYR A 23 1.85 14.26 1.44
N ASN A 24 3.08 13.73 1.54
CA ASN A 24 4.04 14.09 2.58
C ASN A 24 3.50 13.90 4.01
N CYS A 25 2.86 12.75 4.22
CA CYS A 25 2.35 12.31 5.50
C CYS A 25 3.23 11.21 6.10
N GLU A 26 3.33 11.19 7.42
CA GLU A 26 3.85 10.08 8.21
C GLU A 26 2.65 9.35 8.85
N VAL A 27 2.50 8.07 8.50
CA VAL A 27 1.41 7.20 8.97
C VAL A 27 1.99 6.13 9.86
N TYR A 28 1.55 6.11 11.12
CA TYR A 28 2.13 5.22 12.13
C TYR A 28 1.14 4.86 13.24
N ASP A 29 1.53 3.87 14.05
CA ASP A 29 0.75 3.33 15.17
C ASP A 29 -0.66 2.86 14.74
N VAL A 30 -0.68 2.06 13.68
CA VAL A 30 -1.93 1.56 13.07
C VAL A 30 -2.07 0.06 13.31
N GLY A 31 -3.23 -0.35 13.81
CA GLY A 31 -3.54 -1.77 13.98
C GLY A 31 -3.63 -2.53 12.66
N MET A 32 -4.19 -1.90 11.64
CA MET A 32 -4.44 -2.44 10.29
C MET A 32 -3.40 -1.90 9.28
N GLU A 33 -3.69 -1.98 7.98
CA GLU A 33 -2.89 -1.30 6.95
C GLU A 33 -2.85 0.22 7.22
N GLY A 34 -1.72 0.84 6.88
CA GLY A 34 -1.56 2.28 7.07
C GLY A 34 -2.49 3.08 6.16
N ILE A 35 -2.52 2.72 4.87
CA ILE A 35 -3.32 3.40 3.85
C ILE A 35 -4.11 2.38 3.06
N HIS A 36 -5.42 2.60 2.91
CA HIS A 36 -6.31 1.70 2.19
C HIS A 36 -7.08 2.49 1.11
N LEU A 37 -6.88 2.12 -0.14
CA LEU A 37 -7.62 2.69 -1.28
C LEU A 37 -8.69 1.69 -1.70
N ARG A 38 -9.94 1.88 -1.26
CA ARG A 38 -11.01 0.92 -1.52
C ARG A 38 -11.51 0.97 -2.96
N ASP A 39 -12.25 -0.05 -3.36
CA ASP A 39 -13.09 0.00 -4.56
C ASP A 39 -14.02 1.23 -4.51
N ASN A 40 -14.62 1.57 -5.65
CA ASN A 40 -15.34 2.84 -5.84
C ASN A 40 -14.48 4.11 -5.70
N SER A 41 -13.16 3.97 -5.54
CA SER A 41 -12.20 5.06 -5.49
C SER A 41 -11.24 5.00 -6.69
N SER A 42 -10.96 6.15 -7.30
CA SER A 42 -10.19 6.23 -8.54
C SER A 42 -9.26 7.44 -8.58
N SER A 43 -8.13 7.27 -9.27
CA SER A 43 -7.20 8.37 -9.58
C SER A 43 -6.66 9.07 -8.33
N ASN A 44 -6.52 8.32 -7.24
CA ASN A 44 -5.93 8.80 -6.00
C ASN A 44 -4.42 8.63 -6.02
N ILE A 45 -3.71 9.53 -5.36
CA ILE A 45 -2.25 9.56 -5.32
C ILE A 45 -1.79 9.44 -3.87
N VAL A 46 -0.86 8.53 -3.63
CA VAL A 46 -0.08 8.45 -2.38
C VAL A 46 1.37 8.76 -2.72
N ASP A 47 1.85 9.92 -2.28
CA ASP A 47 3.12 10.48 -2.70
C ASP A 47 3.93 10.99 -1.51
N MET A 48 5.24 10.71 -1.51
CA MET A 48 6.20 11.18 -0.50
C MET A 48 5.79 10.84 0.95
N CYS A 49 5.05 9.77 1.17
CA CYS A 49 4.63 9.36 2.51
C CYS A 49 5.63 8.41 3.15
N THR A 50 5.73 8.47 4.48
CA THR A 50 6.46 7.50 5.29
C THR A 50 5.45 6.65 6.06
N ILE A 51 5.50 5.33 5.91
CA ILE A 51 4.60 4.40 6.59
C ILE A 51 5.43 3.44 7.46
N THR A 52 5.19 3.45 8.76
CA THR A 52 5.90 2.64 9.75
C THR A 52 4.94 2.15 10.82
N ASP A 53 5.29 1.10 11.56
CA ASP A 53 4.53 0.66 12.73
C ASP A 53 3.02 0.47 12.46
N THR A 54 2.67 -0.05 11.27
CA THR A 54 1.32 -0.44 10.88
C THR A 54 1.17 -1.97 10.94
N GLY A 55 -0.05 -2.50 10.81
CA GLY A 55 -0.31 -3.94 10.92
C GLY A 55 -0.04 -4.48 12.32
N LYS A 56 -0.21 -3.66 13.37
CA LYS A 56 0.10 -4.08 14.76
C LYS A 56 -0.84 -5.16 15.30
N VAL A 57 -2.04 -5.31 14.75
CA VAL A 57 -2.98 -6.37 15.14
C VAL A 57 -3.25 -7.32 13.99
N ASN A 58 -3.22 -8.61 14.27
CA ASN A 58 -3.53 -9.64 13.28
C ASN A 58 -5.03 -10.01 13.31
N THR A 59 -5.90 -9.01 13.42
CA THR A 59 -7.36 -9.17 13.40
C THR A 59 -7.93 -8.35 12.26
N GLY A 60 -7.90 -8.93 11.06
CA GLY A 60 -8.66 -8.39 9.94
C GLY A 60 -10.17 -8.51 10.21
N TYR A 61 -10.96 -7.74 9.47
CA TYR A 61 -12.43 -7.73 9.59
C TYR A 61 -13.06 -9.11 9.34
N SER A 62 -12.35 -10.02 8.67
CA SER A 62 -12.73 -11.39 8.31
C SER A 62 -11.91 -12.48 9.02
N GLY A 63 -11.01 -12.14 9.95
CA GLY A 63 -10.11 -13.09 10.63
C GLY A 63 -8.63 -12.71 10.55
N ALA A 64 -7.74 -13.64 10.91
CA ALA A 64 -6.30 -13.44 10.84
C ALA A 64 -5.80 -13.25 9.38
N ASN A 65 -4.76 -12.43 9.21
CA ASN A 65 -3.95 -12.23 8.00
C ASN A 65 -4.57 -11.42 6.85
N TYR A 66 -5.44 -10.43 7.13
CA TYR A 66 -5.94 -9.51 6.09
C TYR A 66 -5.31 -8.11 6.12
N ALA A 67 -4.69 -7.70 7.24
CA ALA A 67 -3.98 -6.43 7.35
C ALA A 67 -2.48 -6.67 7.40
N ASP A 68 -1.96 -7.20 6.30
CA ASP A 68 -0.60 -7.71 6.17
C ASP A 68 0.26 -6.90 5.18
N SER A 69 -0.14 -5.65 4.91
CA SER A 69 0.62 -4.70 4.09
C SER A 69 0.57 -3.25 4.60
N PHE A 70 1.48 -2.40 4.10
CA PHE A 70 1.48 -0.96 4.41
C PHE A 70 0.37 -0.23 3.66
N ILE A 71 0.19 -0.58 2.37
CA ILE A 71 -0.81 0.00 1.48
C ILE A 71 -1.54 -1.12 0.75
N ASP A 72 -2.87 -1.14 0.86
CA ASP A 72 -3.76 -2.03 0.11
C ASP A 72 -4.61 -1.23 -0.89
N VAL A 73 -4.59 -1.65 -2.15
CA VAL A 73 -5.21 -0.95 -3.27
C VAL A 73 -6.24 -1.83 -3.98
N LYS A 74 -7.50 -1.46 -3.80
CA LYS A 74 -8.70 -2.03 -4.44
C LYS A 74 -9.36 -1.06 -5.42
N GLY A 75 -8.96 0.21 -5.39
CA GLY A 75 -9.39 1.23 -6.35
C GLY A 75 -8.75 1.08 -7.74
N ASN A 76 -9.07 2.03 -8.63
CA ASN A 76 -8.56 2.08 -10.00
C ASN A 76 -7.63 3.28 -10.22
N ASN A 77 -6.67 3.15 -11.15
CA ASN A 77 -5.79 4.23 -11.59
C ASN A 77 -5.06 4.95 -10.44
N ALA A 78 -4.84 4.26 -9.32
CA ALA A 78 -4.11 4.84 -8.20
C ALA A 78 -2.62 4.97 -8.55
N ILE A 79 -1.98 6.00 -8.02
CA ILE A 79 -0.54 6.21 -8.17
C ILE A 79 0.10 6.17 -6.78
N ILE A 80 0.95 5.17 -6.55
CA ILE A 80 1.69 4.97 -5.31
C ILE A 80 3.16 5.22 -5.60
N ARG A 81 3.67 6.39 -5.20
CA ARG A 81 5.03 6.80 -5.58
C ARG A 81 5.83 7.47 -4.49
N ASN A 82 7.15 7.38 -4.59
CA ASN A 82 8.09 8.08 -3.71
C ASN A 82 7.89 7.81 -2.22
N ASN A 83 7.21 6.72 -1.85
CA ASN A 83 6.91 6.41 -0.46
C ASN A 83 8.04 5.61 0.17
N THR A 84 8.26 5.81 1.47
CA THR A 84 9.18 5.00 2.28
C THR A 84 8.39 4.16 3.27
N CYS A 85 8.58 2.84 3.24
CA CYS A 85 7.92 1.93 4.17
C CYS A 85 8.94 1.14 5.00
N ASN A 86 8.76 1.05 6.32
CA ASN A 86 9.65 0.27 7.19
C ASN A 86 8.86 -0.73 8.03
N ARG A 87 9.23 -2.00 7.91
CA ARG A 87 8.55 -3.12 8.57
C ARG A 87 8.85 -3.20 10.07
N ASN A 88 10.03 -2.74 10.50
CA ASN A 88 10.46 -2.72 11.90
C ASN A 88 10.26 -4.07 12.60
N ASN A 89 10.65 -5.17 11.94
CA ASN A 89 10.47 -6.55 12.42
C ASN A 89 9.02 -6.97 12.69
N ASN A 90 8.01 -6.23 12.23
CA ASN A 90 6.62 -6.62 12.38
C ASN A 90 6.29 -7.85 11.52
N SER A 91 6.14 -9.02 12.16
CA SER A 91 5.83 -10.28 11.48
C SER A 91 4.47 -10.29 10.76
N ASN A 92 3.54 -9.41 11.16
CA ASN A 92 2.21 -9.34 10.55
C ASN A 92 2.24 -8.70 9.16
N ILE A 93 3.23 -7.85 8.86
CA ILE A 93 3.42 -7.32 7.52
C ILE A 93 4.16 -8.38 6.70
N VAL A 94 3.44 -8.94 5.72
CA VAL A 94 3.90 -10.02 4.84
C VAL A 94 4.41 -9.44 3.52
N ASP A 95 3.70 -8.47 2.96
CA ASP A 95 4.05 -7.79 1.70
C ASP A 95 4.02 -6.28 1.90
N ALA A 96 4.77 -5.51 1.12
CA ALA A 96 4.80 -4.06 1.30
C ALA A 96 3.51 -3.41 0.81
N PHE A 97 3.15 -3.73 -0.42
CA PHE A 97 1.94 -3.26 -1.08
C PHE A 97 1.15 -4.46 -1.58
N GLN A 98 -0.17 -4.35 -1.48
CA GLN A 98 -1.08 -5.34 -2.01
C GLN A 98 -2.15 -4.70 -2.90
N GLY A 99 -2.69 -5.51 -3.80
CA GLY A 99 -3.87 -5.14 -4.57
C GLY A 99 -4.76 -6.34 -4.85
N SER A 100 -6.07 -6.10 -4.77
CA SER A 100 -7.11 -7.10 -5.00
C SER A 100 -8.36 -6.49 -5.61
N GLU A 101 -9.11 -7.29 -6.36
CA GLU A 101 -10.41 -6.92 -6.93
C GLU A 101 -11.49 -7.45 -5.99
N GLN A 102 -12.05 -6.59 -5.14
CA GLN A 102 -13.17 -6.95 -4.26
C GLN A 102 -14.53 -6.84 -4.97
N LEU A 103 -14.60 -5.98 -5.99
CA LEU A 103 -15.77 -5.77 -6.81
C LEU A 103 -15.36 -5.79 -8.29
N SER A 104 -16.09 -6.53 -9.11
CA SER A 104 -15.79 -6.67 -10.55
C SER A 104 -15.62 -5.31 -11.23
N GLY A 105 -14.50 -5.14 -11.94
CA GLY A 105 -14.14 -3.89 -12.61
C GLY A 105 -13.25 -2.95 -11.79
N TRP A 106 -12.95 -3.29 -10.54
CA TRP A 106 -12.05 -2.55 -9.66
C TRP A 106 -10.66 -3.21 -9.53
N GLY A 107 -9.71 -2.54 -8.87
CA GLY A 107 -8.32 -2.99 -8.75
C GLY A 107 -7.51 -2.89 -10.06
N LYS A 108 -7.84 -1.97 -10.97
CA LYS A 108 -7.24 -1.89 -12.31
C LYS A 108 -6.28 -0.72 -12.46
N ASN A 109 -5.23 -0.93 -13.25
CA ASN A 109 -4.31 0.10 -13.74
C ASN A 109 -3.63 0.91 -12.63
N ASN A 110 -3.37 0.29 -11.48
CA ASN A 110 -2.67 0.94 -10.39
C ASN A 110 -1.16 0.97 -10.68
N ASP A 111 -0.48 2.06 -10.37
CA ASP A 111 0.93 2.27 -10.72
C ASP A 111 1.77 2.51 -9.46
N PHE A 112 2.81 1.69 -9.29
CA PHE A 112 3.68 1.69 -8.11
C PHE A 112 5.11 1.97 -8.52
N TYR A 113 5.63 3.17 -8.26
CA TYR A 113 6.98 3.51 -8.69
C TYR A 113 7.80 4.37 -7.74
N SER A 114 9.13 4.19 -7.80
CA SER A 114 10.08 4.98 -7.00
C SER A 114 9.84 4.90 -5.49
N ASN A 115 9.22 3.81 -5.01
CA ASN A 115 9.03 3.57 -3.57
C ASN A 115 10.27 2.87 -3.01
N THR A 116 10.63 3.17 -1.76
CA THR A 116 11.66 2.46 -1.00
C THR A 116 11.00 1.68 0.12
N VAL A 117 11.19 0.36 0.13
CA VAL A 117 10.58 -0.52 1.13
C VAL A 117 11.68 -1.28 1.87
N ASN A 118 11.74 -1.08 3.19
CA ASN A 118 12.48 -1.95 4.07
C ASN A 118 11.56 -3.02 4.69
N LEU A 119 11.75 -4.27 4.29
CA LEU A 119 11.01 -5.44 4.79
C LEU A 119 11.78 -6.25 5.84
N ASP A 120 13.02 -5.90 6.17
CA ASP A 120 13.85 -6.59 7.18
C ASP A 120 14.04 -8.11 6.97
N GLN A 121 13.52 -8.67 5.87
CA GLN A 121 13.45 -10.10 5.58
C GLN A 121 13.41 -10.32 4.05
N SER A 122 13.56 -11.55 3.58
CA SER A 122 13.66 -11.85 2.14
C SER A 122 12.39 -12.40 1.48
N SER A 123 11.41 -12.91 2.23
CA SER A 123 10.29 -13.67 1.65
C SER A 123 9.12 -12.80 1.13
N GLY A 124 8.86 -11.64 1.74
CA GLY A 124 7.78 -10.72 1.35
C GLY A 124 8.03 -9.99 0.04
N TYR A 125 6.96 -9.66 -0.69
CA TYR A 125 7.03 -8.92 -1.95
C TYR A 125 6.96 -7.40 -1.74
N VAL A 126 7.58 -6.62 -2.62
CA VAL A 126 7.30 -5.17 -2.72
C VAL A 126 5.86 -4.92 -3.18
N LEU A 127 5.41 -5.64 -4.22
CA LEU A 127 4.03 -5.57 -4.69
C LEU A 127 3.47 -6.95 -4.97
N LYS A 128 2.37 -7.30 -4.32
CA LYS A 128 1.63 -8.53 -4.57
C LYS A 128 0.21 -8.23 -5.04
N ILE A 129 -0.10 -8.69 -6.25
CA ILE A 129 -1.39 -8.50 -6.91
C ILE A 129 -2.11 -9.84 -7.00
N THR A 130 -3.41 -9.85 -6.68
CA THR A 130 -4.25 -11.05 -6.67
C THR A 130 -5.55 -10.87 -7.46
N GLY A 131 -6.20 -11.98 -7.83
CA GLY A 131 -7.44 -11.95 -8.62
C GLY A 131 -7.22 -11.36 -10.03
N ASN A 132 -8.23 -10.65 -10.55
CA ASN A 132 -8.11 -9.99 -11.86
C ASN A 132 -7.50 -8.58 -11.78
N THR A 133 -6.95 -8.20 -10.63
CA THR A 133 -6.30 -6.90 -10.39
C THR A 133 -5.12 -6.72 -11.35
N THR A 134 -4.89 -5.49 -11.79
CA THR A 134 -3.76 -5.17 -12.67
C THR A 134 -2.96 -4.01 -12.12
N ALA A 135 -1.64 -4.10 -12.24
CA ALA A 135 -0.76 -3.01 -11.83
C ALA A 135 0.42 -2.83 -12.79
N LYS A 136 1.07 -1.68 -12.66
CA LYS A 136 2.36 -1.38 -13.24
C LYS A 136 3.35 -1.08 -12.13
N ALA A 137 4.63 -1.37 -12.36
CA ALA A 137 5.66 -1.05 -11.38
C ALA A 137 7.00 -0.73 -12.02
N SER A 138 7.69 0.30 -11.52
CA SER A 138 9.03 0.69 -11.98
C SER A 138 9.85 1.27 -10.84
N ASN A 139 11.18 1.15 -10.90
CA ASN A 139 12.10 1.86 -10.00
C ASN A 139 11.83 1.75 -8.49
N ASN A 140 11.15 0.70 -8.02
CA ASN A 140 11.00 0.47 -6.58
C ASN A 140 12.29 -0.15 -6.03
N THR A 141 12.66 0.26 -4.82
CA THR A 141 13.83 -0.25 -4.09
C THR A 141 13.37 -1.10 -2.92
N ARG A 142 13.95 -2.29 -2.76
CA ARG A 142 13.69 -3.20 -1.64
C ARG A 142 14.94 -3.35 -0.78
N ILE A 143 14.77 -3.28 0.52
CA ILE A 143 15.81 -3.44 1.53
C ILE A 143 15.38 -4.55 2.51
N PRO A 144 16.20 -5.57 2.77
CA PRO A 144 17.31 -6.01 1.90
C PRO A 144 16.80 -6.43 0.50
N ALA A 145 17.71 -6.77 -0.42
CA ALA A 145 17.30 -7.35 -1.69
C ALA A 145 16.47 -8.65 -1.48
N GLY A 146 15.49 -8.90 -2.34
CA GLY A 146 14.57 -10.03 -2.22
C GLY A 146 13.42 -9.93 -3.21
N ASN A 147 12.29 -10.57 -2.88
CA ASN A 147 11.13 -10.64 -3.76
C ASN A 147 10.56 -9.24 -4.09
N MET A 148 10.47 -8.92 -5.38
CA MET A 148 9.94 -7.64 -5.86
C MET A 148 8.44 -7.75 -6.12
N TYR A 149 8.02 -8.51 -7.12
CA TYR A 149 6.66 -8.45 -7.65
C TYR A 149 6.04 -9.84 -7.83
N SER A 150 4.74 -9.97 -7.57
CA SER A 150 3.95 -11.19 -7.80
C SER A 150 2.55 -10.84 -8.32
N GLY A 151 2.07 -11.56 -9.33
CA GLY A 151 0.76 -11.35 -9.95
C GLY A 151 0.82 -10.62 -11.30
N ASN A 152 -0.32 -10.08 -11.74
CA ASN A 152 -0.47 -9.41 -13.03
C ASN A 152 0.10 -7.97 -12.98
N ILE A 153 1.43 -7.87 -13.10
CA ILE A 153 2.18 -6.62 -12.98
C ILE A 153 3.01 -6.41 -14.24
N THR A 154 2.82 -5.27 -14.90
CA THR A 154 3.67 -4.83 -16.02
C THR A 154 4.82 -3.98 -15.51
N GLN A 155 6.05 -4.45 -15.66
CA GLN A 155 7.25 -3.68 -15.32
C GLN A 155 7.66 -2.75 -16.46
N TYR A 156 8.18 -1.57 -16.14
CA TYR A 156 8.63 -0.58 -17.11
C TYR A 156 9.81 0.26 -16.58
#